data_AF-A0A428JRQ2-F1
#
_entry.id   AF-A0A428JRQ2-F1
#
_cell.length_a   1.000
_cell.length_b   1.000
_cell.length_c   1.000
_cell.angle_alpha   90.00
_cell.angle_beta   90.00
_cell.angle_gamma   90.00
#
_symmetry.space_group_name_H-M   'P 1'
#
loop_
_entity.id
_entity.type
_entity.pdbx_description
1 polymer ?
#
loop_
_entity_poly.entity_id
_entity_poly.type
_entity_poly.pdbx_seq_one_letter_code
_entity_poly.pdbx_strand_id
1 'polypeptide(L)'
;MKILLDIDGVLVTTPIWRKAEVLADGFLKFDENASKNLADIISATNSSIVLTTTHRINFSLEQWYLLFEARGVVASNIVKINEMNPINLERVWEFRPD
;
A
#
# COMPACT_ATOMS: atom_id res chain seq x y z
N MET A 1 17.77 -1.44 -3.65
CA MET A 1 17.12 -2.21 -2.56
C MET A 1 15.62 -2.24 -2.81
N LYS A 2 14.90 -3.23 -2.27
CA LYS A 2 13.42 -3.34 -2.40
C LYS A 2 12.80 -3.30 -1.01
N ILE A 3 11.76 -2.48 -0.84
CA ILE A 3 10.96 -2.42 0.38
C ILE A 3 9.64 -3.12 0.11
N LEU A 4 9.37 -4.23 0.79
CA LEU A 4 8.05 -4.86 0.77
C LEU A 4 7.13 -4.06 1.70
N LEU A 5 6.06 -3.47 1.16
CA LEU A 5 5.22 -2.53 1.89
C LEU A 5 3.77 -3.00 1.96
N ASP A 6 3.34 -3.30 3.18
CA ASP A 6 1.94 -3.44 3.55
C ASP A 6 1.45 -2.13 4.18
N ILE A 7 0.73 -1.32 3.40
CA ILE A 7 0.36 0.05 3.82
C ILE A 7 -0.51 0.05 5.09
N ASP A 8 -1.41 -0.93 5.21
CA ASP A 8 -2.38 -0.99 6.31
C ASP A 8 -1.72 -1.50 7.58
N GLY A 9 -0.73 -2.39 7.44
CA GLY A 9 0.04 -2.92 8.56
C GLY A 9 1.18 -2.02 9.03
N VAL A 10 1.65 -1.07 8.20
CA VAL A 10 2.86 -0.27 8.49
C VAL A 10 2.57 1.23 8.55
N LEU A 11 1.79 1.77 7.62
CA LEU A 11 1.54 3.21 7.53
C LEU A 11 0.26 3.64 8.23
N VAL A 12 -0.62 2.71 8.59
CA VAL A 12 -1.83 3.00 9.36
C VAL A 12 -1.64 2.45 10.77
N THR A 13 -1.38 3.34 11.72
CA THR A 13 -1.07 2.98 13.12
C THR A 13 -2.21 3.31 14.09
N THR A 14 -3.39 3.68 13.56
CA THR A 14 -4.51 4.11 14.40
C THR A 14 -4.92 2.98 15.37
N PRO A 15 -4.93 3.23 16.69
CA PRO A 15 -5.33 2.23 17.66
C PRO A 15 -6.77 1.76 17.44
N ILE A 16 -7.06 0.49 17.73
CA ILE A 16 -8.38 -0.15 17.53
C ILE A 16 -9.53 0.64 18.18
N TRP A 17 -9.28 1.33 19.30
CA TRP A 17 -10.28 2.10 20.04
C TRP A 17 -10.57 3.49 19.43
N ARG A 18 -9.78 3.94 18.46
CA ARG A 18 -9.95 5.23 17.78
C ARG A 18 -10.45 4.99 16.36
N LYS A 19 -11.43 5.79 15.93
CA LYS A 19 -11.89 5.76 14.55
C LYS A 19 -10.78 6.22 13.61
N ALA A 20 -10.34 5.34 12.72
CA ALA A 20 -9.40 5.69 11.68
C ALA A 20 -10.06 6.68 10.69
N GLU A 21 -9.32 7.72 10.33
CA GLU A 21 -9.77 8.71 9.36
C GLU A 21 -9.63 8.14 7.96
N VAL A 22 -10.70 8.18 7.17
CA VAL A 22 -10.69 7.82 5.74
C VAL A 22 -10.63 9.12 4.95
N LEU A 23 -9.65 9.25 4.05
CA LEU A 23 -9.51 10.44 3.20
C LEU A 23 -10.37 10.29 1.93
N ALA A 24 -10.46 11.37 1.15
CA ALA A 24 -11.28 11.42 -0.07
C ALA A 24 -10.86 10.40 -1.16
N ASP A 25 -9.62 9.91 -1.08
CA ASP A 25 -9.07 8.85 -1.93
C ASP A 25 -9.60 7.44 -1.57
N GLY A 26 -10.37 7.31 -0.49
CA GLY A 26 -10.91 6.05 0.02
C GLY A 26 -9.92 5.24 0.87
N PHE A 27 -8.72 5.76 1.11
CA PHE A 27 -7.72 5.14 1.98
C PHE A 27 -7.72 5.74 3.38
N LEU A 28 -7.28 4.94 4.34
CA LEU A 28 -7.03 5.44 5.69
C LEU A 28 -5.91 6.48 5.67
N LYS A 29 -6.02 7.49 6.53
CA LYS A 29 -4.97 8.47 6.77
C LYS A 29 -3.73 7.73 7.28
N PHE A 30 -2.59 8.01 6.65
CA PHE A 30 -1.31 7.46 7.08
C PHE A 30 -0.82 8.22 8.31
N ASP A 31 -0.09 7.51 9.16
CA ASP A 31 0.68 8.11 10.23
C ASP A 31 1.79 8.98 9.65
N GLU A 32 1.81 10.24 10.05
CA GLU A 32 2.70 11.26 9.50
C GLU A 32 4.17 10.92 9.77
N ASN A 33 4.49 10.30 10.91
CA ASN A 33 5.86 9.87 11.22
C ASN A 33 6.25 8.64 10.39
N ALA A 34 5.34 7.67 10.23
CA ALA A 34 5.60 6.49 9.41
C ALA A 34 5.84 6.87 7.94
N SER A 35 5.01 7.75 7.39
CA SER A 35 5.20 8.29 6.03
C SER A 35 6.52 9.04 5.90
N LYS A 36 6.87 9.90 6.86
CA LYS A 36 8.14 10.62 6.85
C LYS A 36 9.34 9.68 6.89
N ASN A 37 9.34 8.71 7.80
CA ASN A 37 10.43 7.73 7.91
C ASN A 37 10.58 6.89 6.62
N LEU A 38 9.45 6.49 6.01
CA LEU A 38 9.48 5.80 4.72
C LEU A 38 10.11 6.68 3.62
N ALA A 39 9.73 7.96 3.55
CA ALA A 39 10.30 8.92 2.61
C ALA A 39 11.81 9.09 2.82
N ASP A 40 12.27 9.21 4.07
CA ASP A 40 13.69 9.33 4.42
C ASP A 40 14.48 8.07 3.99
N ILE A 41 13.93 6.88 4.23
CA ILE A 41 14.55 5.61 3.80
C ILE A 41 14.65 5.55 2.28
N ILE A 42 13.58 5.88 1.55
CA ILE A 42 13.56 5.86 0.08
C ILE A 42 14.58 6.86 -0.47
N SER A 43 14.61 8.08 0.07
CA SER A 43 15.55 9.12 -0.34
C SER A 43 17.01 8.70 -0.13
N ALA A 44 17.32 8.13 1.05
CA ALA A 44 18.67 7.71 1.40
C ALA A 44 19.16 6.49 0.60
N THR A 45 18.26 5.62 0.16
CA THR A 45 18.62 4.31 -0.42
C THR A 45 18.28 4.16 -1.90
N ASN A 46 17.53 5.11 -2.48
CA ASN A 46 16.92 5.01 -3.80
C ASN A 46 16.17 3.67 -3.98
N SER A 47 15.45 3.24 -2.93
CA SER A 47 14.75 1.96 -2.91
C SER A 47 13.48 1.99 -3.74
N SER A 48 13.14 0.83 -4.32
CA SER A 48 11.84 0.61 -4.94
C SER A 48 10.83 0.08 -3.91
N ILE A 49 9.58 0.50 -4.02
CA ILE A 49 8.47 -0.02 -3.21
C ILE A 49 7.85 -1.21 -3.94
N VAL A 50 7.66 -2.31 -3.22
CA VAL A 50 6.91 -3.48 -3.66
C VAL A 50 5.65 -3.57 -2.81
N LEU A 51 4.49 -3.28 -3.39
CA LEU A 51 3.21 -3.31 -2.70
C LEU A 51 2.78 -4.74 -2.41
N THR A 52 2.55 -5.03 -1.12
CA THR A 52 2.07 -6.33 -0.64
C THR A 52 0.65 -6.28 -0.08
N THR A 53 0.11 -5.10 0.21
CA THR A 53 -1.31 -4.91 0.59
C THR A 53 -2.26 -5.55 -0.43
N THR A 54 -3.38 -6.10 0.03
CA THR A 54 -4.45 -6.62 -0.84
C THR A 54 -5.06 -5.54 -1.72
N HIS A 55 -5.06 -4.29 -1.25
CA HIS A 55 -5.55 -3.13 -2.00
C HIS A 55 -4.85 -2.99 -3.36
N ARG A 56 -3.59 -3.43 -3.51
CA ARG A 56 -2.80 -3.31 -4.75
C ARG A 56 -3.53 -3.83 -6.00
N ILE A 57 -4.43 -4.78 -5.81
CA ILE A 57 -5.17 -5.44 -6.89
C ILE A 57 -6.18 -4.48 -7.53
N ASN A 58 -6.80 -3.60 -6.73
CA ASN A 58 -7.95 -2.80 -7.15
C ASN A 58 -7.58 -1.41 -7.69
N PHE A 59 -6.31 -0.99 -7.58
CA PHE A 59 -5.84 0.35 -7.96
C PHE A 59 -4.70 0.28 -8.97
N SER A 60 -4.70 1.14 -9.98
CA SER A 60 -3.60 1.25 -10.96
C SER A 60 -2.30 1.75 -10.32
N LEU A 61 -1.16 1.55 -10.99
CA LEU A 61 0.12 2.10 -10.50
C LEU A 61 0.10 3.63 -10.40
N GLU A 62 -0.56 4.31 -11.35
CA GLU A 62 -0.74 5.76 -11.32
C GLU A 62 -1.49 6.22 -10.06
N GLN A 63 -2.57 5.53 -9.70
CA GLN A 63 -3.29 5.80 -8.45
C GLN A 63 -2.42 5.60 -7.21
N TRP A 64 -1.51 4.61 -7.25
CA TRP A 64 -0.54 4.42 -6.17
C TRP A 64 0.45 5.58 -6.08
N TYR A 65 1.02 6.04 -7.20
CA TYR A 65 1.91 7.20 -7.20
C TYR A 65 1.22 8.44 -6.64
N LEU A 66 -0.01 8.74 -7.09
CA LEU A 66 -0.79 9.86 -6.60
C LEU A 66 -1.10 9.74 -5.11
N LEU A 67 -1.45 8.53 -4.63
CA LEU A 67 -1.67 8.28 -3.22
C LEU A 67 -0.41 8.57 -2.39
N PHE A 68 0.74 8.01 -2.76
CA PHE A 68 1.98 8.23 -2.00
C PHE A 68 2.42 9.69 -2.03
N GLU A 69 2.31 10.36 -3.17
CA GLU A 69 2.65 11.78 -3.31
C GLU A 69 1.75 12.64 -2.42
N ALA A 70 0.44 12.38 -2.39
CA ALA A 70 -0.51 13.07 -1.51
C ALA A 70 -0.21 12.85 -0.02
N ARG A 71 0.59 11.83 0.33
CA ARG A 71 1.03 11.53 1.71
C ARG A 71 2.50 11.91 1.96
N GLY A 72 3.13 12.66 1.05
CA GLY A 72 4.50 13.15 1.21
C GLY A 72 5.59 12.08 0.97
N VAL A 73 5.25 10.96 0.33
CA VAL A 73 6.19 9.89 -0.02
C VAL A 73 6.42 9.92 -1.53
N VAL A 74 7.59 10.37 -1.96
CA VAL A 74 7.97 10.36 -3.38
C VAL A 74 8.84 9.13 -3.65
N ALA A 75 8.26 8.14 -4.32
CA ALA A 75 8.97 6.93 -4.74
C ALA A 75 9.22 6.97 -6.26
N SER A 76 10.44 6.64 -6.69
CA SER A 76 10.82 6.61 -8.11
C SER A 76 10.33 5.34 -8.83
N ASN A 77 10.07 4.27 -8.08
CA ASN A 77 9.62 3.01 -8.63
C ASN A 77 8.72 2.26 -7.63
N ILE A 78 7.45 2.09 -8.03
CA ILE A 78 6.44 1.30 -7.33
C ILE A 78 6.07 0.11 -8.21
N VAL A 79 6.15 -1.09 -7.64
CA VAL A 79 5.72 -2.34 -8.27
C VAL A 79 4.74 -3.09 -7.37
N LYS A 80 3.91 -3.95 -7.96
CA LYS A 80 2.99 -4.83 -7.21
C LYS A 80 3.60 -6.23 -7.10
N ILE A 81 3.48 -6.88 -5.95
CA ILE A 81 4.04 -8.24 -5.79
C ILE A 81 3.36 -9.28 -6.70
N ASN A 82 2.10 -9.04 -7.08
CA ASN A 82 1.34 -9.80 -8.07
C ASN A 82 0.28 -8.89 -8.71
N GLU A 83 -0.02 -9.11 -9.99
CA GLU A 83 -1.17 -8.52 -10.68
C GLU A 83 -2.36 -9.49 -10.67
N MET A 84 -3.59 -8.96 -10.75
CA MET A 84 -4.77 -9.81 -10.89
C MET A 84 -4.68 -10.53 -12.24
N ASN A 85 -4.57 -11.85 -12.23
CA ASN A 85 -4.68 -12.66 -13.43
C ASN A 85 -6.14 -13.16 -13.53
N PRO A 86 -6.90 -12.86 -14.59
CA PRO A 86 -8.32 -13.26 -14.72
C PRO A 86 -8.57 -14.75 -14.51
N ILE A 87 -7.55 -15.59 -14.77
CA ILE A 87 -7.60 -17.05 -14.64
C ILE A 87 -7.68 -17.52 -13.17
N ASN A 88 -7.34 -16.69 -12.18
CA ASN A 88 -7.37 -17.06 -10.76
C ASN A 88 -8.73 -16.85 -10.07
N LEU A 89 -9.77 -16.42 -10.79
CA LEU A 89 -11.10 -16.27 -10.20
C LEU A 89 -11.73 -17.62 -9.83
N GLU A 90 -11.44 -18.70 -10.55
CA GLU A 90 -12.07 -20.02 -10.29
C GLU A 90 -11.50 -20.72 -9.05
N ARG A 91 -10.22 -20.53 -8.72
CA ARG A 91 -9.57 -21.19 -7.56
C ARG A 91 -9.95 -20.60 -6.20
N VAL A 92 -10.35 -19.33 -6.14
CA VAL A 92 -10.67 -18.68 -4.85
C VAL A 92 -12.04 -19.13 -4.33
N TRP A 93 -12.95 -19.58 -5.21
CA TRP A 93 -14.25 -20.10 -4.81
C TRP A 93 -14.24 -21.57 -4.36
N GLU A 94 -13.20 -22.34 -4.70
CA GLU A 94 -13.08 -23.76 -4.31
C GLU A 94 -12.62 -23.98 -2.86
N PHE A 95 -12.11 -22.94 -2.17
CA PHE A 95 -11.50 -23.05 -0.84
C PHE A 95 -12.27 -22.28 0.24
N ARG A 96 -13.58 -22.51 0.34
CA ARG A 96 -14.32 -22.27 1.58
C ARG A 96 -14.79 -23.62 2.12
N PRO A 97 -14.15 -24.19 3.16
CA PRO A 97 -14.78 -25.26 3.92
C PRO A 97 -15.89 -24.64 4.78
N ASP A 98 -17.03 -25.33 4.78
CA ASP A 98 -18.26 -24.99 5.52
C ASP A 98 -18.05 -24.90 7.05
#